data_AF-A0A8S3SYP9-F1
#
_entry.id   AF-A0A8S3SYP9-F1
#
_cell.length_a   1.000
_cell.length_b   1.000
_cell.length_c   1.000
_cell.angle_alpha   90.00
_cell.angle_beta   90.00
_cell.angle_gamma   90.00
#
_symmetry.space_group_name_H-M   'P 1'
#
loop_
_entity.id
_entity.type
_entity.pdbx_description
1 polymer ?
#
loop_
_entity_poly.entity_id
_entity_poly.type
_entity_poly.pdbx_seq_one_letter_code
_entity_poly.pdbx_strand_id
1 'polypeptide(L)'
;MLFIYGEYHQGDQVFGDESRGRQCMTNCVVFSALSQTKPLHLWTSEHLKLILHIGDEMYKYIRQVCGVPHSFLLYNDIPRNFSFQKQKYVLGREVSYGGTLTKKIYYQNDFSMALEFAFNLILSTRNSKYSAILIFCASAISVRKTNNEYYLFDSHSRCRNGLIDPDGACHISKYENLSELCSFLRDLACSLSSSSLEQIEYEMIRVEVKTTVNAGNENFIVFNINVDSHDSGRSFENKSSKEPPTLQVTSSSQVLKKRKQTLSSHTVASKCRKLDNEALTNNLVKKFSLSVLEGPLYVCSSCSQTWFKEGVVRMSSVKSRFELLEKCTSGLKSVNNIEWVCLTCKKYLQSQKIPECSIGNNMKFPPIPAELLGLTNIEQRLISPRLTFMTIRQQPRGGQLCMKGNIVNVLQMLTRLL
;
A
#
# COMPACT_ATOMS: atom_id res chain seq x y z
N MET A 1 14.18 -22.18 20.10
CA MET A 1 15.62 -21.92 20.41
C MET A 1 16.33 -21.46 19.14
N LEU A 2 17.38 -20.62 19.25
CA LEU A 2 18.15 -20.12 18.10
C LEU A 2 18.76 -21.28 17.31
N PHE A 3 18.58 -21.27 15.99
CA PHE A 3 19.10 -22.30 15.10
C PHE A 3 20.28 -21.78 14.27
N ILE A 4 20.14 -20.62 13.64
CA ILE A 4 21.21 -19.96 12.86
C ILE A 4 21.17 -18.48 13.18
N TYR A 5 22.34 -17.88 13.42
CA TYR A 5 22.50 -16.44 13.60
C TYR A 5 23.28 -15.87 12.43
N GLY A 6 22.83 -14.73 11.90
CA GLY A 6 23.48 -14.03 10.81
C GLY A 6 24.67 -13.20 11.26
N GLU A 7 25.43 -12.71 10.28
CA GLU A 7 26.50 -11.74 10.51
C GLU A 7 25.99 -10.29 10.55
N TYR A 8 24.88 -10.03 9.86
CA TYR A 8 24.23 -8.72 9.78
C TYR A 8 22.72 -8.88 9.65
N HIS A 9 22.00 -7.77 9.74
CA HIS A 9 20.55 -7.69 9.55
C HIS A 9 20.20 -6.82 8.34
N GLN A 10 18.94 -6.79 7.92
CA GLN A 10 18.48 -6.00 6.76
C GLN A 10 18.75 -4.49 6.85
N GLY A 11 19.03 -3.98 8.06
CA GLY A 11 19.26 -2.57 8.34
C GLY A 11 20.76 -2.22 8.42
N ASP A 12 21.63 -3.18 8.13
CA ASP A 12 23.08 -3.03 8.16
C ASP A 12 23.62 -2.20 6.98
N GLN A 13 24.77 -1.56 7.18
CA GLN A 13 25.43 -0.69 6.20
C GLN A 13 25.90 -1.42 4.93
N VAL A 14 25.96 -2.75 4.93
CA VAL A 14 26.19 -3.54 3.72
C VAL A 14 25.12 -3.31 2.65
N PHE A 15 23.91 -2.86 3.03
CA PHE A 15 22.84 -2.50 2.11
C PHE A 15 22.80 -0.99 1.83
N GLY A 16 22.49 -0.62 0.59
CA GLY A 16 22.39 0.76 0.14
C GLY A 16 21.28 1.56 0.83
N ASP A 17 21.47 2.86 1.00
CA ASP A 17 20.52 3.76 1.69
C ASP A 17 19.11 3.72 1.07
N GLU A 18 19.01 3.40 -0.22
CA GLU A 18 17.76 3.31 -1.00
C GLU A 18 16.90 2.08 -0.66
N SER A 19 17.46 1.05 -0.04
CA SER A 19 16.76 -0.20 0.31
C SER A 19 16.89 -0.60 1.78
N ARG A 20 17.98 -0.23 2.44
CA ARG A 20 18.32 -0.62 3.82
C ARG A 20 17.15 -0.43 4.79
N GLY A 21 16.83 -1.50 5.52
CA GLY A 21 15.76 -1.56 6.51
C GLY A 21 14.34 -1.73 5.95
N ARG A 22 14.16 -1.83 4.63
CA ARG A 22 12.83 -1.85 3.98
C ARG A 22 12.54 -3.12 3.18
N GLN A 23 13.49 -4.04 3.13
CA GLN A 23 13.46 -5.27 2.34
C GLN A 23 12.92 -6.50 3.11
N CYS A 24 12.26 -6.33 4.27
CA CYS A 24 11.75 -7.46 5.07
C CYS A 24 10.78 -8.36 4.31
N MET A 25 9.88 -7.78 3.51
CA MET A 25 8.90 -8.54 2.72
C MET A 25 9.58 -9.42 1.67
N THR A 26 10.53 -8.87 0.92
CA THR A 26 11.27 -9.61 -0.11
C THR A 26 12.16 -10.67 0.52
N ASN A 27 12.82 -10.37 1.65
CA ASN A 27 13.58 -11.36 2.43
C ASN A 27 12.70 -12.57 2.84
N CYS A 28 11.48 -12.32 3.33
CA CYS A 28 10.52 -13.37 3.69
C CYS A 28 10.09 -14.25 2.50
N VAL A 29 9.89 -13.64 1.33
CA VAL A 29 9.58 -14.38 0.10
C VAL A 29 10.76 -15.22 -0.36
N VAL A 30 11.98 -14.67 -0.32
CA VAL A 30 13.19 -15.39 -0.70
C VAL A 30 13.45 -16.58 0.23
N PHE A 31 13.28 -16.39 1.55
CA PHE A 31 13.30 -17.50 2.52
C PHE A 31 12.27 -18.58 2.15
N SER A 32 11.03 -18.18 1.86
CA SER A 32 9.95 -19.10 1.49
C SER A 32 10.23 -19.86 0.20
N ALA A 33 10.94 -19.25 -0.74
CA ALA A 33 11.35 -19.87 -2.00
C ALA A 33 12.54 -20.83 -1.82
N LEU A 34 13.61 -20.37 -1.18
CA LEU A 34 14.82 -21.15 -0.97
C LEU A 34 14.55 -22.43 -0.16
N SER A 35 13.66 -22.35 0.83
CA SER A 35 13.25 -23.47 1.69
C SER A 35 12.36 -24.52 0.99
N GLN A 36 11.92 -24.28 -0.25
CA GLN A 36 11.33 -25.33 -1.10
C GLN A 36 12.39 -26.22 -1.75
N THR A 37 13.58 -25.68 -1.97
CA THR A 37 14.63 -26.36 -2.74
C THR A 37 15.79 -26.87 -1.89
N LYS A 38 15.98 -26.34 -0.69
CA LYS A 38 17.07 -26.73 0.20
C LYS A 38 16.52 -27.11 1.58
N PRO A 39 16.85 -28.30 2.12
CA PRO A 39 16.42 -28.69 3.46
C PRO A 39 16.96 -27.73 4.54
N LEU A 40 16.07 -27.20 5.39
CA LEU A 40 16.42 -26.18 6.40
C LEU A 40 17.48 -26.65 7.41
N HIS A 41 17.52 -27.94 7.75
CA HIS A 41 18.51 -28.48 8.70
C HIS A 41 19.96 -28.42 8.19
N LEU A 42 20.17 -28.19 6.88
CA LEU A 42 21.50 -28.05 6.27
C LEU A 42 21.91 -26.58 6.10
N TRP A 43 21.08 -25.63 6.56
CA TRP A 43 21.36 -24.22 6.36
C TRP A 43 22.44 -23.71 7.33
N THR A 44 23.09 -22.63 6.90
CA THR A 44 24.19 -21.95 7.58
C THR A 44 23.97 -20.44 7.50
N SER A 45 24.84 -19.64 8.14
CA SER A 45 24.81 -18.17 8.01
C SER A 45 24.92 -17.70 6.56
N GLU A 46 25.59 -18.45 5.68
CA GLU A 46 25.66 -18.18 4.24
C GLU A 46 24.29 -18.17 3.55
N HIS A 47 23.36 -18.99 4.03
CA HIS A 47 21.99 -18.98 3.52
C HIS A 47 21.25 -17.71 3.95
N LEU A 48 21.52 -17.19 5.15
CA LEU A 48 20.98 -15.91 5.60
C LEU A 48 21.51 -14.75 4.74
N LYS A 49 22.82 -14.73 4.47
CA LYS A 49 23.43 -13.74 3.56
C LYS A 49 22.76 -13.76 2.19
N LEU A 50 22.65 -14.94 1.58
CA LEU A 50 21.99 -15.12 0.30
C LEU A 50 20.54 -14.57 0.31
N ILE A 51 19.77 -14.87 1.36
CA ILE A 51 18.39 -14.39 1.49
C ILE A 51 18.34 -12.87 1.52
N LEU A 52 19.18 -12.24 2.34
CA LEU A 52 19.19 -10.79 2.48
C LEU A 52 19.64 -10.10 1.18
N HIS A 53 20.66 -10.61 0.49
CA HIS A 53 21.13 -10.02 -0.76
C HIS A 53 20.13 -10.19 -1.92
N ILE A 54 19.50 -11.36 -2.07
CA ILE A 54 18.46 -11.52 -3.12
C ILE A 54 17.25 -10.65 -2.76
N GLY A 55 16.88 -10.60 -1.47
CA GLY A 55 15.77 -9.78 -1.02
C GLY A 55 16.00 -8.28 -1.25
N ASP A 56 17.22 -7.81 -1.06
CA ASP A 56 17.65 -6.45 -1.38
C ASP A 56 17.54 -6.13 -2.88
N GLU A 57 18.10 -6.99 -3.74
CA GLU A 57 18.01 -6.84 -5.20
C GLU A 57 16.56 -6.88 -5.69
N MET A 58 15.75 -7.77 -5.14
CA MET A 58 14.31 -7.85 -5.43
C MET A 58 13.58 -6.57 -5.02
N TYR A 59 13.90 -6.01 -3.84
CA TYR A 59 13.31 -4.77 -3.37
C TYR A 59 13.67 -3.60 -4.30
N LYS A 60 14.95 -3.45 -4.66
CA LYS A 60 15.42 -2.39 -5.57
C LYS A 60 14.75 -2.51 -6.94
N TYR A 61 14.69 -3.71 -7.51
CA TYR A 61 14.00 -3.95 -8.78
C TYR A 61 12.55 -3.47 -8.73
N ILE A 62 11.80 -3.88 -7.70
CA ILE A 62 10.38 -3.50 -7.57
C ILE A 62 10.24 -1.98 -7.43
N ARG A 63 11.09 -1.33 -6.63
CA ARG A 63 11.07 0.12 -6.43
C ARG A 63 11.41 0.91 -7.69
N GLN A 64 12.43 0.48 -8.43
CA GLN A 64 12.95 1.21 -9.59
C GLN A 64 12.15 0.93 -10.86
N VAL A 65 11.77 -0.33 -11.08
CA VAL A 65 11.15 -0.78 -12.35
C VAL A 65 9.62 -0.73 -12.27
N CYS A 66 9.03 -1.16 -11.15
CA CYS A 66 7.56 -1.18 -11.01
C CYS A 66 7.00 0.16 -10.50
N GLY A 67 7.85 1.07 -10.00
CA GLY A 67 7.45 2.43 -9.63
C GLY A 67 6.48 2.51 -8.46
N VAL A 68 6.57 1.59 -7.49
CA VAL A 68 5.67 1.58 -6.33
C VAL A 68 5.88 2.84 -5.47
N PRO A 69 4.82 3.55 -5.05
CA PRO A 69 4.97 4.82 -4.34
C PRO A 69 5.38 4.66 -2.87
N HIS A 70 5.17 3.49 -2.26
CA HIS A 70 5.38 3.27 -0.82
C HIS A 70 6.74 2.63 -0.50
N SER A 71 7.37 3.09 0.59
CA SER A 71 8.70 2.63 1.01
C SER A 71 8.74 1.18 1.49
N PHE A 72 7.63 0.65 2.02
CA PHE A 72 7.53 -0.76 2.41
C PHE A 72 6.66 -1.51 1.39
N LEU A 73 7.15 -2.66 0.93
CA LEU A 73 6.45 -3.47 -0.07
C LEU A 73 5.36 -4.32 0.57
N LEU A 74 4.22 -4.40 -0.10
CA LEU A 74 3.16 -5.36 0.16
C LEU A 74 3.49 -6.68 -0.53
N TYR A 75 2.87 -7.78 -0.07
CA TYR A 75 3.03 -9.08 -0.74
C TYR A 75 2.59 -9.05 -2.22
N ASN A 76 1.57 -8.26 -2.54
CA ASN A 76 1.08 -8.09 -3.91
C ASN A 76 2.02 -7.27 -4.82
N ASP A 77 3.01 -6.58 -4.26
CA ASP A 77 4.01 -5.86 -5.05
C ASP A 77 5.11 -6.81 -5.56
N ILE A 78 5.19 -8.02 -5.00
CA ILE A 78 6.22 -9.01 -5.32
C ILE A 78 5.93 -9.65 -6.68
N PRO A 79 6.91 -9.76 -7.59
CA PRO A 79 6.71 -10.41 -8.86
C PRO A 79 6.31 -11.87 -8.67
N ARG A 80 5.26 -12.28 -9.40
CA ARG A 80 4.73 -13.66 -9.32
C ARG A 80 5.76 -14.69 -9.77
N ASN A 81 6.53 -14.38 -10.80
CA ASN A 81 7.52 -15.26 -11.42
C ASN A 81 8.90 -14.66 -11.27
N PHE A 82 9.76 -15.32 -10.50
CA PHE A 82 11.14 -14.88 -10.30
C PHE A 82 12.09 -16.07 -10.24
N SER A 83 13.37 -15.79 -10.36
CA SER A 83 14.41 -16.81 -10.30
C SER A 83 15.68 -16.26 -9.67
N PHE A 84 16.39 -17.14 -8.97
CA PHE A 84 17.73 -16.90 -8.46
C PHE A 84 18.44 -18.24 -8.34
N GLN A 85 19.78 -18.27 -8.33
CA GLN A 85 20.57 -19.52 -8.32
C GLN A 85 20.16 -20.52 -9.42
N LYS A 86 19.78 -20.02 -10.60
CA LYS A 86 19.27 -20.83 -11.75
C LYS A 86 17.97 -21.60 -11.45
N GLN A 87 17.35 -21.41 -10.28
CA GLN A 87 16.08 -22.00 -9.94
C GLN A 87 14.94 -21.00 -10.19
N LYS A 88 13.88 -21.47 -10.85
CA LYS A 88 12.66 -20.68 -11.11
C LYS A 88 11.60 -20.97 -10.06
N TYR A 89 10.96 -19.90 -9.59
CA TYR A 89 9.94 -19.90 -8.54
C TYR A 89 8.69 -19.16 -9.03
N VAL A 90 7.52 -19.71 -8.69
CA VAL A 90 6.20 -19.14 -9.00
C VAL A 90 5.40 -19.02 -7.71
N LEU A 91 4.97 -17.81 -7.39
CA LEU A 91 4.10 -17.55 -6.25
C LEU A 91 2.66 -17.98 -6.53
N GLY A 92 2.03 -18.59 -5.53
CA GLY A 92 0.62 -18.95 -5.55
C GLY A 92 -0.31 -17.74 -5.50
N ARG A 93 -1.59 -17.98 -5.22
CA ARG A 93 -2.55 -16.91 -4.94
C ARG A 93 -2.44 -16.49 -3.48
N GLU A 94 -2.55 -15.19 -3.24
CA GLU A 94 -2.60 -14.62 -1.90
C GLU A 94 -3.82 -15.14 -1.15
N VAL A 95 -3.59 -15.58 0.09
CA VAL A 95 -4.62 -15.80 1.11
C VAL A 95 -4.06 -15.26 2.41
N SER A 96 -4.76 -14.32 3.04
CA SER A 96 -4.35 -13.73 4.31
C SER A 96 -5.40 -13.93 5.39
N TYR A 97 -4.91 -13.95 6.63
CA TYR A 97 -5.69 -14.02 7.86
C TYR A 97 -5.24 -12.88 8.77
N GLY A 98 -6.14 -12.38 9.61
CA GLY A 98 -5.83 -11.29 10.54
C GLY A 98 -6.45 -11.52 11.90
N GLY A 99 -5.88 -10.88 12.91
CA GLY A 99 -6.38 -10.92 14.28
C GLY A 99 -5.46 -10.14 15.20
N THR A 100 -5.56 -10.41 16.50
CA THR A 100 -4.68 -9.84 17.52
C THR A 100 -3.80 -10.90 18.16
N LEU A 101 -2.68 -10.51 18.75
CA LEU A 101 -1.74 -11.44 19.39
C LEU A 101 -2.18 -11.91 20.79
N THR A 102 -3.34 -11.48 21.27
CA THR A 102 -3.87 -11.91 22.57
C THR A 102 -4.15 -13.41 22.62
N LYS A 103 -4.09 -13.98 23.83
CA LYS A 103 -4.58 -15.35 24.12
C LYS A 103 -6.08 -15.38 24.39
N LYS A 104 -6.72 -14.23 24.61
CA LYS A 104 -8.14 -14.14 24.92
C LYS A 104 -8.96 -14.39 23.65
N ILE A 105 -9.86 -15.37 23.72
CA ILE A 105 -10.81 -15.63 22.63
C ILE A 105 -11.98 -14.67 22.80
N TYR A 106 -12.07 -13.66 21.95
CA TYR A 106 -13.23 -12.77 21.90
C TYR A 106 -14.25 -13.33 20.91
N TYR A 107 -15.36 -13.85 21.43
CA TYR A 107 -16.47 -14.37 20.60
C TYR A 107 -17.27 -13.28 19.85
N GLN A 108 -16.89 -12.00 19.99
CA GLN A 108 -17.71 -10.86 19.55
C GLN A 108 -17.25 -10.19 18.25
N ASN A 109 -16.12 -10.57 17.65
CA ASN A 109 -15.65 -10.01 16.37
C ASN A 109 -15.42 -11.12 15.33
N ASP A 110 -16.33 -11.25 14.37
CA ASP A 110 -16.33 -12.26 13.29
C ASP A 110 -15.09 -12.20 12.35
N PHE A 111 -14.18 -11.24 12.54
CA PHE A 111 -13.02 -10.99 11.66
C PHE A 111 -11.65 -11.15 12.34
N SER A 112 -11.59 -11.47 13.64
CA SER A 112 -10.32 -11.68 14.35
C SER A 112 -10.04 -13.17 14.55
N MET A 113 -8.91 -13.63 14.04
CA MET A 113 -8.47 -15.03 14.16
C MET A 113 -7.41 -15.17 15.25
N ALA A 114 -7.53 -16.20 16.10
CA ALA A 114 -6.46 -16.53 17.04
C ALA A 114 -5.19 -16.96 16.28
N LEU A 115 -4.02 -16.50 16.74
CA LEU A 115 -2.73 -16.75 16.09
C LEU A 115 -2.47 -18.25 15.84
N GLU A 116 -2.78 -19.09 16.83
CA GLU A 116 -2.66 -20.55 16.75
C GLU A 116 -3.54 -21.14 15.65
N PHE A 117 -4.77 -20.63 15.50
CA PHE A 117 -5.70 -21.11 14.49
C PHE A 117 -5.25 -20.71 13.08
N ALA A 118 -4.75 -19.49 12.89
CA ALA A 118 -4.20 -19.03 11.61
C ALA A 118 -3.00 -19.88 11.19
N PHE A 119 -2.05 -20.15 12.10
CA PHE A 119 -0.93 -21.04 11.81
C PHE A 119 -1.39 -22.46 11.51
N ASN A 120 -2.36 -23.01 12.24
CA ASN A 120 -2.90 -24.33 11.92
C ASN A 120 -3.53 -24.33 10.52
N LEU A 121 -4.30 -23.32 10.14
CA LEU A 121 -4.92 -23.27 8.83
C LEU A 121 -3.90 -23.23 7.67
N ILE A 122 -2.72 -22.64 7.90
CA ILE A 122 -1.64 -22.56 6.90
C ILE A 122 -0.69 -23.75 6.95
N LEU A 123 -0.27 -24.16 8.15
CA LEU A 123 0.84 -25.09 8.39
C LEU A 123 0.40 -26.48 8.91
N SER A 124 -0.90 -26.73 9.11
CA SER A 124 -1.40 -28.07 9.50
C SER A 124 -1.31 -29.10 8.38
N THR A 125 -1.26 -28.66 7.13
CA THR A 125 -1.25 -29.59 6.00
C THR A 125 0.01 -30.44 6.02
N ARG A 126 -0.15 -31.77 5.92
CA ARG A 126 0.97 -32.72 5.75
C ARG A 126 1.86 -32.38 4.53
N ASN A 127 1.35 -31.58 3.60
CA ASN A 127 2.10 -31.03 2.47
C ASN A 127 2.90 -29.79 2.90
N SER A 128 4.22 -29.94 2.96
CA SER A 128 5.26 -28.95 3.31
C SER A 128 5.39 -27.76 2.34
N LYS A 129 4.39 -27.51 1.50
CA LYS A 129 4.51 -26.53 0.39
C LYS A 129 4.23 -25.09 0.79
N TYR A 130 3.65 -24.85 1.96
CA TYR A 130 3.30 -23.51 2.42
C TYR A 130 4.29 -22.99 3.45
N SER A 131 4.59 -21.70 3.34
CA SER A 131 5.14 -20.88 4.41
C SER A 131 4.10 -19.84 4.84
N ALA A 132 4.26 -19.28 6.02
CA ALA A 132 3.44 -18.19 6.52
C ALA A 132 4.32 -16.95 6.69
N ILE A 133 3.96 -15.82 6.07
CA ILE A 133 4.58 -14.53 6.41
C ILE A 133 3.70 -13.88 7.47
N LEU A 134 4.25 -13.66 8.66
CA LEU A 134 3.56 -13.00 9.77
C LEU A 134 4.00 -11.55 9.87
N ILE A 135 3.01 -10.68 10.05
CA ILE A 135 3.11 -9.24 9.88
C ILE A 135 2.46 -8.55 11.11
N PHE A 136 3.25 -8.22 12.15
CA PHE A 136 2.88 -7.35 13.30
C PHE A 136 4.00 -6.32 13.60
N CYS A 137 3.72 -5.23 14.33
CA CYS A 137 4.72 -4.23 14.76
C CYS A 137 5.73 -3.79 13.66
N ALA A 138 5.24 -3.49 12.45
CA ALA A 138 6.05 -3.13 11.27
C ALA A 138 7.13 -4.16 10.83
N SER A 139 7.25 -5.33 11.47
CA SER A 139 8.28 -6.35 11.20
C SER A 139 7.74 -7.57 10.44
N ALA A 140 8.06 -7.76 9.17
CA ALA A 140 7.67 -8.99 8.46
C ALA A 140 8.63 -10.14 8.79
N ILE A 141 8.10 -11.30 9.17
CA ILE A 141 8.86 -12.52 9.45
C ILE A 141 8.24 -13.71 8.70
N SER A 142 9.02 -14.74 8.42
CA SER A 142 8.53 -15.92 7.70
C SER A 142 8.65 -17.18 8.55
N VAL A 143 7.61 -18.01 8.55
CA VAL A 143 7.55 -19.27 9.29
C VAL A 143 7.28 -20.41 8.32
N ARG A 144 8.03 -21.50 8.45
CA ARG A 144 7.81 -22.74 7.70
C ARG A 144 7.80 -23.92 8.65
N LYS A 145 6.93 -24.90 8.38
CA LYS A 145 6.92 -26.16 9.10
C LYS A 145 7.57 -27.26 8.26
N THR A 146 8.57 -27.95 8.80
CA THR A 146 9.20 -29.12 8.16
C THR A 146 9.46 -30.18 9.22
N ASN A 147 9.19 -31.46 8.93
CA ASN A 147 9.41 -32.58 9.87
C ASN A 147 8.79 -32.35 11.26
N ASN A 148 7.57 -31.78 11.30
CA ASN A 148 6.85 -31.35 12.51
C ASN A 148 7.47 -30.21 13.32
N GLU A 149 8.59 -29.64 12.88
CA GLU A 149 9.26 -28.53 13.53
C GLU A 149 8.95 -27.22 12.79
N TYR A 150 8.94 -26.11 13.53
CA TYR A 150 8.70 -24.78 12.99
C TYR A 150 10.01 -24.00 12.93
N TYR A 151 10.30 -23.45 11.76
CA TYR A 151 11.46 -22.61 11.51
C TYR A 151 10.96 -21.20 11.23
N LEU A 152 11.38 -20.24 12.03
CA LEU A 152 11.06 -18.82 11.91
C LEU A 152 12.30 -18.08 11.43
N PHE A 153 12.18 -17.33 10.36
CA PHE A 153 13.19 -16.41 9.86
C PHE A 153 12.76 -14.97 10.16
N ASP A 154 13.65 -14.23 10.83
CA ASP A 154 13.52 -12.79 11.07
C ASP A 154 14.76 -12.08 10.51
N SER A 155 14.53 -11.15 9.58
CA SER A 155 15.58 -10.38 8.90
C SER A 155 16.02 -9.12 9.67
N HIS A 156 15.30 -8.75 10.73
CA HIS A 156 15.59 -7.56 11.53
C HIS A 156 16.73 -7.83 12.52
N SER A 157 17.21 -6.75 13.16
CA SER A 157 18.21 -6.85 14.22
C SER A 157 17.59 -7.47 15.48
N ARG A 158 18.12 -8.62 15.88
CA ARG A 158 17.67 -9.39 17.04
C ARG A 158 18.85 -9.95 17.82
N CYS A 159 18.72 -10.07 19.14
CA CYS A 159 19.70 -10.76 19.95
C CYS A 159 19.63 -12.29 19.73
N ARG A 160 20.53 -13.04 20.37
CA ARG A 160 20.55 -14.51 20.31
C ARG A 160 19.28 -15.18 20.87
N ASN A 161 18.51 -14.48 21.71
CA ASN A 161 17.21 -14.98 22.19
C ASN A 161 16.06 -14.65 21.23
N GLY A 162 16.34 -13.98 20.11
CA GLY A 162 15.37 -13.64 19.06
C GLY A 162 14.54 -12.38 19.34
N LEU A 163 14.84 -11.64 20.41
CA LEU A 163 14.15 -10.39 20.79
C LEU A 163 14.86 -9.16 20.21
N ILE A 164 14.25 -7.98 20.32
CA ILE A 164 14.83 -6.73 19.82
C ILE A 164 16.23 -6.48 20.42
N ASP A 165 17.17 -6.07 19.56
CA ASP A 165 18.52 -5.68 19.94
C ASP A 165 19.06 -4.73 18.85
N PRO A 166 19.50 -3.50 19.16
CA PRO A 166 20.06 -2.59 18.18
C PRO A 166 21.37 -3.09 17.56
N ASP A 167 22.15 -3.91 18.27
CA ASP A 167 23.45 -4.43 17.84
C ASP A 167 23.37 -5.92 17.44
N GLY A 168 22.15 -6.39 17.17
CA GLY A 168 21.84 -7.77 16.80
C GLY A 168 22.04 -8.09 15.31
N ALA A 169 21.57 -9.27 14.91
CA ALA A 169 21.60 -9.71 13.52
C ALA A 169 20.29 -10.42 13.12
N CYS A 170 20.15 -10.72 11.83
CA CYS A 170 19.06 -11.61 11.40
C CYS A 170 19.27 -13.02 11.95
N HIS A 171 18.20 -13.81 12.04
CA HIS A 171 18.32 -15.18 12.53
C HIS A 171 17.26 -16.11 11.97
N ILE A 172 17.52 -17.41 12.12
CA ILE A 172 16.50 -18.46 12.10
C ILE A 172 16.42 -19.09 13.48
N SER A 173 15.21 -19.18 14.03
CA SER A 173 14.91 -19.90 15.25
C SER A 173 14.03 -21.11 14.95
N LYS A 174 14.17 -22.15 15.77
CA LYS A 174 13.49 -23.44 15.63
C LYS A 174 12.63 -23.72 16.87
N TYR A 175 11.42 -24.24 16.66
CA TYR A 175 10.46 -24.58 17.71
C TYR A 175 9.88 -25.97 17.46
N GLU A 176 9.70 -26.75 18.52
CA GLU A 176 9.25 -28.14 18.41
C GLU A 176 7.75 -28.25 18.18
N ASN A 177 7.00 -27.27 18.68
CA ASN A 177 5.56 -27.24 18.61
C ASN A 177 5.01 -25.82 18.41
N LEU A 178 3.72 -25.75 18.04
CA LEU A 178 3.06 -24.48 17.72
C LEU A 178 2.91 -23.58 18.96
N SER A 179 2.76 -24.18 20.14
CA SER A 179 2.59 -23.44 21.40
C SER A 179 3.84 -22.62 21.72
N GLU A 180 5.03 -23.23 21.62
CA GLU A 180 6.31 -22.54 21.80
C GLU A 180 6.52 -21.41 20.80
N LEU A 181 6.24 -21.67 19.51
CA LEU A 181 6.30 -20.64 18.47
C LEU A 181 5.38 -19.46 18.81
N CYS A 182 4.12 -19.72 19.14
CA CYS A 182 3.15 -18.67 19.45
C CYS A 182 3.44 -17.95 20.77
N SER A 183 4.12 -18.61 21.72
CA SER A 183 4.61 -17.95 22.93
C SER A 183 5.72 -16.97 22.57
N PHE A 184 6.74 -17.44 21.84
CA PHE A 184 7.86 -16.61 21.40
C PHE A 184 7.39 -15.39 20.59
N LEU A 185 6.45 -15.56 19.68
CA LEU A 185 5.93 -14.45 18.86
C LEU A 185 5.26 -13.35 19.70
N ARG A 186 4.62 -13.73 20.81
CA ARG A 186 4.05 -12.77 21.76
C ARG A 186 5.13 -12.07 22.58
N ASP A 187 6.14 -12.80 23.03
CA ASP A 187 7.30 -12.22 23.73
C ASP A 187 8.05 -11.24 22.82
N LEU A 188 8.23 -11.60 21.55
CA LEU A 188 8.79 -10.73 20.52
C LEU A 188 7.93 -9.47 20.34
N ALA A 189 6.60 -9.60 20.25
CA ALA A 189 5.71 -8.46 20.13
C ALA A 189 5.80 -7.50 21.33
N CYS A 190 5.87 -8.03 22.56
CA CYS A 190 6.10 -7.25 23.77
C CYS A 190 7.47 -6.57 23.78
N SER A 191 8.50 -7.18 23.16
CA SER A 191 9.82 -6.53 23.03
C SER A 191 9.82 -5.41 22.00
N LEU A 192 8.96 -5.47 20.98
CA LEU A 192 8.89 -4.50 19.88
C LEU A 192 7.93 -3.32 20.17
N SER A 193 7.00 -3.47 21.10
CA SER A 193 5.96 -2.48 21.38
C SER A 193 5.60 -2.45 22.86
N SER A 194 5.32 -1.26 23.39
CA SER A 194 4.76 -1.07 24.73
C SER A 194 3.25 -1.32 24.81
N SER A 195 2.58 -1.58 23.68
CA SER A 195 1.14 -1.89 23.64
C SER A 195 0.83 -3.27 24.23
N SER A 196 -0.37 -3.46 24.75
CA SER A 196 -0.82 -4.78 25.20
C SER A 196 -1.10 -5.70 23.99
N LEU A 197 -1.02 -7.02 24.18
CA LEU A 197 -1.23 -8.00 23.10
C LEU A 197 -2.62 -7.92 22.46
N GLU A 198 -3.63 -7.41 23.18
CA GLU A 198 -4.97 -7.13 22.64
C GLU A 198 -4.98 -6.00 21.60
N GLN A 199 -4.01 -5.09 21.66
CA GLN A 199 -3.89 -3.94 20.76
C GLN A 199 -2.93 -4.21 19.60
N ILE A 200 -2.13 -5.28 19.67
CA ILE A 200 -1.20 -5.64 18.62
C ILE A 200 -1.91 -6.53 17.61
N GLU A 201 -2.29 -5.92 16.49
CA GLU A 201 -2.81 -6.63 15.32
C GLU A 201 -1.70 -7.36 14.57
N TYR A 202 -2.05 -8.51 14.01
CA TYR A 202 -1.22 -9.23 13.06
C TYR A 202 -2.00 -9.47 11.76
N GLU A 203 -1.24 -9.56 10.67
CA GLU A 203 -1.67 -10.21 9.44
C GLU A 203 -0.76 -11.42 9.17
N MET A 204 -1.33 -12.52 8.70
CA MET A 204 -0.61 -13.72 8.30
C MET A 204 -0.95 -14.08 6.86
N ILE A 205 0.05 -14.07 5.99
CA ILE A 205 -0.08 -14.39 4.57
C ILE A 205 0.38 -15.82 4.34
N ARG A 206 -0.47 -16.64 3.72
CA ARG A 206 -0.09 -17.94 3.21
C ARG A 206 0.70 -17.79 1.92
N VAL A 207 1.96 -18.21 1.94
CA VAL A 207 2.83 -18.22 0.78
C VAL A 207 2.95 -19.64 0.24
N GLU A 208 2.42 -19.85 -0.97
CA GLU A 208 2.72 -21.05 -1.77
C GLU A 208 3.81 -20.70 -2.77
N VAL A 209 4.90 -21.47 -2.77
CA VAL A 209 5.95 -21.34 -3.79
C VAL A 209 6.04 -22.65 -4.55
N LYS A 210 5.91 -22.56 -5.88
CA LYS A 210 6.11 -23.70 -6.79
C LYS A 210 7.46 -23.55 -7.48
N THR A 211 8.21 -24.63 -7.56
CA THR A 211 9.42 -24.72 -8.37
C THR A 211 9.06 -25.25 -9.76
N THR A 212 9.69 -24.72 -10.80
CA THR A 212 9.54 -25.25 -12.17
C THR A 212 10.89 -25.33 -12.87
N VAL A 213 11.04 -26.34 -13.73
CA VAL A 213 12.20 -26.50 -14.63
C VAL A 213 11.84 -25.98 -16.03
N ASN A 214 10.58 -26.15 -16.44
CA ASN A 214 10.04 -25.69 -17.71
C ASN A 214 9.24 -24.39 -17.49
N ALA A 215 9.83 -23.26 -17.87
CA ALA A 215 9.04 -22.07 -18.12
C ALA A 215 8.48 -22.23 -19.54
N GLY A 216 7.15 -22.16 -19.71
CA GLY A 216 6.61 -21.79 -21.02
C GLY A 216 7.04 -20.36 -21.40
N ASN A 217 6.29 -19.69 -22.25
CA ASN A 217 6.51 -18.27 -22.60
C ASN A 217 6.31 -17.27 -21.42
N GLU A 218 6.41 -17.70 -20.17
CA GLU A 218 6.29 -16.82 -19.00
C GLU A 218 7.61 -16.09 -18.73
N ASN A 219 7.54 -14.76 -18.61
CA ASN A 219 8.69 -13.93 -18.27
C ASN A 219 9.05 -14.11 -16.79
N PHE A 220 10.29 -14.51 -16.51
CA PHE A 220 10.85 -14.60 -15.16
C PHE A 220 11.81 -13.43 -14.93
N ILE A 221 11.66 -12.77 -13.78
CA ILE A 221 12.64 -11.79 -13.33
C ILE A 221 13.81 -12.56 -12.68
N VAL A 222 15.03 -12.27 -13.12
CA VAL A 222 16.24 -12.98 -12.68
C VAL A 222 17.01 -12.11 -11.70
N PHE A 223 17.23 -12.63 -10.49
CA PHE A 223 18.04 -12.02 -9.46
C PHE A 223 19.35 -12.80 -9.30
N ASN A 224 20.47 -12.14 -9.56
CA ASN A 224 21.80 -12.71 -9.44
C ASN A 224 22.60 -11.95 -8.37
N ILE A 225 23.41 -12.65 -7.60
CA ILE A 225 24.38 -12.03 -6.69
C ILE A 225 25.77 -12.48 -7.12
N ASN A 226 26.68 -11.52 -7.27
CA ASN A 226 28.12 -11.80 -7.26
C ASN A 226 28.54 -11.89 -5.81
N VAL A 227 28.71 -13.10 -5.27
CA VAL A 227 29.06 -13.30 -3.84
C VAL A 227 30.56 -13.10 -3.59
N ASP A 228 31.33 -12.62 -4.58
CA ASP A 228 32.76 -12.36 -4.45
C ASP A 228 33.05 -10.84 -4.43
N SER A 229 33.37 -10.29 -3.25
CA SER A 229 34.44 -9.31 -3.05
C SER A 229 34.59 -8.93 -1.57
N HIS A 230 35.53 -9.62 -0.92
CA HIS A 230 36.28 -9.04 0.18
C HIS A 230 37.19 -7.93 -0.38
N ASP A 231 37.10 -6.76 0.24
CA ASP A 231 38.16 -5.81 0.53
C ASP A 231 38.76 -4.89 -0.58
N SER A 232 39.05 -3.68 -0.08
CA SER A 232 40.00 -2.66 -0.51
C SER A 232 39.54 -1.68 -1.60
N GLY A 233 39.41 -0.43 -1.16
CA GLY A 233 39.16 0.71 -2.00
C GLY A 233 40.20 0.84 -3.11
N ARG A 234 39.70 1.20 -4.29
CA ARG A 234 40.44 1.95 -5.29
C ARG A 234 39.44 2.80 -6.06
N SER A 235 39.71 4.10 -6.04
CA SER A 235 39.32 5.03 -7.08
C SER A 235 39.58 4.43 -8.47
N PHE A 236 38.76 4.79 -9.46
CA PHE A 236 39.20 5.38 -10.73
C PHE A 236 38.02 5.47 -11.73
N GLU A 237 37.78 6.72 -12.14
CA GLU A 237 37.50 7.17 -13.51
C GLU A 237 36.27 6.74 -14.33
N ASN A 238 35.58 7.80 -14.76
CA ASN A 238 34.66 7.91 -15.90
C ASN A 238 35.10 7.09 -17.13
N LYS A 239 34.21 6.23 -17.64
CA LYS A 239 34.16 5.89 -19.07
C LYS A 239 32.73 5.77 -19.59
N SER A 240 32.36 6.80 -20.36
CA SER A 240 31.61 6.79 -21.63
C SER A 240 30.54 5.70 -21.85
N SER A 241 29.28 6.18 -21.85
CA SER A 241 28.23 5.93 -22.84
C SER A 241 28.42 4.76 -23.83
N LYS A 242 27.53 3.77 -23.73
CA LYS A 242 27.04 2.98 -24.86
C LYS A 242 25.51 2.84 -24.78
N GLU A 243 24.86 3.13 -25.89
CA GLU A 243 23.41 3.16 -26.11
C GLU A 243 22.73 1.79 -25.88
N PRO A 244 21.43 1.78 -25.51
CA PRO A 244 20.65 0.55 -25.43
C PRO A 244 20.27 0.02 -26.83
N PRO A 245 20.10 -1.30 -27.00
CA PRO A 245 19.82 -1.90 -28.30
C PRO A 245 18.39 -1.62 -28.78
N THR A 246 18.29 -1.25 -30.05
CA THR A 246 17.08 -1.04 -30.83
C THR A 246 16.24 -2.32 -30.97
N LEU A 247 15.00 -2.33 -30.45
CA LEU A 247 14.00 -3.36 -30.77
C LEU A 247 13.33 -3.05 -32.11
N GLN A 248 13.58 -3.89 -33.12
CA GLN A 248 12.85 -3.89 -34.38
C GLN A 248 11.46 -4.52 -34.18
N VAL A 249 10.42 -3.73 -34.42
CA VAL A 249 9.02 -4.21 -34.45
C VAL A 249 8.71 -4.67 -35.87
N THR A 250 8.58 -5.98 -36.08
CA THR A 250 7.96 -6.53 -37.30
C THR A 250 6.45 -6.59 -37.11
N SER A 251 5.74 -5.90 -37.99
CA SER A 251 4.29 -5.80 -38.07
C SER A 251 3.62 -7.12 -38.50
N SER A 252 2.56 -7.50 -37.80
CA SER A 252 1.49 -8.33 -38.37
C SER A 252 0.14 -7.87 -37.83
N SER A 253 -0.37 -6.87 -38.55
CA SER A 253 -1.78 -6.49 -38.55
C SER A 253 -2.62 -7.69 -39.00
N GLN A 254 -3.60 -8.09 -38.20
CA GLN A 254 -4.95 -8.50 -38.62
C GLN A 254 -5.67 -9.15 -37.44
N VAL A 255 -6.72 -8.48 -36.95
CA VAL A 255 -8.01 -9.02 -36.45
C VAL A 255 -8.65 -7.92 -35.59
N LEU A 256 -9.96 -7.70 -35.77
CA LEU A 256 -10.85 -6.68 -35.16
C LEU A 256 -11.05 -5.37 -35.93
N LYS A 257 -11.43 -5.47 -37.21
CA LYS A 257 -12.39 -4.52 -37.82
C LYS A 257 -13.78 -5.16 -37.82
N LYS A 258 -14.71 -4.65 -37.00
CA LYS A 258 -16.15 -4.48 -37.30
C LYS A 258 -16.96 -4.13 -36.03
N ARG A 259 -17.14 -2.83 -35.77
CA ARG A 259 -18.44 -2.19 -35.42
C ARG A 259 -18.19 -0.73 -34.99
N LYS A 260 -18.36 0.19 -35.93
CA LYS A 260 -18.74 1.61 -35.69
C LYS A 260 -19.10 2.25 -37.04
N GLN A 261 -20.30 1.92 -37.51
CA GLN A 261 -21.20 2.88 -38.16
C GLN A 261 -22.19 3.22 -37.04
N THR A 262 -22.51 4.45 -36.67
CA THR A 262 -22.99 5.56 -37.50
C THR A 262 -22.94 6.83 -36.62
N LEU A 263 -22.38 7.94 -37.13
CA LEU A 263 -22.89 9.32 -37.02
C LEU A 263 -21.82 10.28 -37.59
N SER A 264 -22.00 10.65 -38.86
CA SER A 264 -21.58 11.93 -39.42
C SER A 264 -22.32 13.05 -38.68
N SER A 265 -21.91 14.31 -38.60
CA SER A 265 -21.05 15.16 -39.42
C SER A 265 -20.99 16.49 -38.66
N HIS A 266 -19.80 17.06 -38.47
CA HIS A 266 -19.57 18.51 -38.58
C HIS A 266 -18.06 18.76 -38.67
N THR A 267 -17.62 18.99 -39.90
CA THR A 267 -16.28 19.41 -40.28
C THR A 267 -16.09 20.89 -39.94
N VAL A 268 -15.27 21.17 -38.94
CA VAL A 268 -14.47 22.41 -38.91
C VAL A 268 -13.01 21.95 -38.96
N ALA A 269 -12.38 22.15 -40.11
CA ALA A 269 -10.98 21.88 -40.34
C ALA A 269 -10.13 22.84 -39.49
N SER A 270 -9.89 22.47 -38.24
CA SER A 270 -8.80 23.04 -37.46
C SER A 270 -7.54 22.24 -37.75
N LYS A 271 -6.54 22.94 -38.28
CA LYS A 271 -5.21 22.43 -38.61
C LYS A 271 -4.49 22.07 -37.30
N CYS A 272 -4.86 20.95 -36.68
CA CYS A 272 -4.25 20.51 -35.43
C CYS A 272 -2.93 19.80 -35.76
N ARG A 273 -1.82 20.51 -35.53
CA ARG A 273 -0.47 19.94 -35.56
C ARG A 273 -0.47 18.71 -34.66
N LYS A 274 -0.08 17.54 -35.20
CA LYS A 274 0.24 16.35 -34.40
C LYS A 274 1.50 16.65 -33.58
N LEU A 275 1.34 17.39 -32.48
CA LEU A 275 2.31 17.42 -31.40
C LEU A 275 2.10 16.15 -30.57
N ASP A 276 3.19 15.52 -30.12
CA ASP A 276 3.17 14.26 -29.38
C ASP A 276 2.10 14.25 -28.29
N ASN A 277 1.02 13.54 -28.59
CA ASN A 277 -0.24 13.57 -27.84
C ASN A 277 -0.06 13.02 -26.41
N GLU A 278 0.95 12.20 -26.21
CA GLU A 278 1.29 11.56 -24.94
C GLU A 278 1.95 12.54 -23.96
N ALA A 279 2.86 13.40 -24.43
CA ALA A 279 3.50 14.41 -23.57
C ALA A 279 2.50 15.48 -23.11
N LEU A 280 1.58 15.90 -23.98
CA LEU A 280 0.50 16.82 -23.62
C LEU A 280 -0.47 16.18 -22.62
N THR A 281 -0.85 14.93 -22.85
CA THR A 281 -1.75 14.18 -21.96
C THR A 281 -1.11 13.98 -20.59
N ASN A 282 0.16 13.58 -20.52
CA ASN A 282 0.90 13.40 -19.27
C ASN A 282 1.05 14.72 -18.49
N ASN A 283 1.26 15.83 -19.19
CA ASN A 283 1.29 17.15 -18.55
C ASN A 283 -0.08 17.57 -17.98
N LEU A 284 -1.18 17.28 -18.69
CA LEU A 284 -2.53 17.56 -18.19
C LEU A 284 -2.88 16.68 -16.99
N VAL A 285 -2.51 15.39 -17.01
CA VAL A 285 -2.67 14.48 -15.87
C VAL A 285 -1.88 14.98 -14.67
N LYS A 286 -0.60 15.32 -14.86
CA LYS A 286 0.24 15.86 -13.77
C LYS A 286 -0.34 17.14 -13.19
N LYS A 287 -0.84 18.05 -14.03
CA LYS A 287 -1.49 19.29 -13.59
C LYS A 287 -2.77 19.01 -12.81
N PHE A 288 -3.59 18.08 -13.26
CA PHE A 288 -4.80 17.66 -12.57
C PHE A 288 -4.47 17.05 -11.21
N SER A 289 -3.55 16.08 -11.15
CA SER A 289 -3.10 15.43 -9.91
C SER A 289 -2.59 16.44 -8.89
N LEU A 290 -1.84 17.46 -9.33
CA LEU A 290 -1.40 18.55 -8.45
C LEU A 290 -2.58 19.41 -7.95
N SER A 291 -3.55 19.73 -8.80
CA SER A 291 -4.72 20.56 -8.42
C SER A 291 -5.67 19.86 -7.43
N VAL A 292 -5.69 18.53 -7.41
CA VAL A 292 -6.55 17.77 -6.50
C VAL A 292 -5.82 17.27 -5.25
N LEU A 293 -4.50 17.49 -5.16
CA LEU A 293 -3.64 16.95 -4.09
C LEU A 293 -4.11 17.37 -2.69
N GLU A 294 -4.48 18.63 -2.52
CA GLU A 294 -4.92 19.18 -1.22
C GLU A 294 -6.41 18.89 -0.91
N GLY A 295 -7.17 18.33 -1.86
CA GLY A 295 -8.62 18.14 -1.69
C GLY A 295 -9.43 19.46 -1.67
N PRO A 296 -10.76 19.39 -1.51
CA PRO A 296 -11.61 20.57 -1.52
C PRO A 296 -11.65 21.26 -0.14
N LEU A 297 -10.55 21.86 0.30
CA LEU A 297 -10.45 22.47 1.64
C LEU A 297 -11.02 23.89 1.73
N TYR A 298 -11.30 24.53 0.60
CA TYR A 298 -11.70 25.93 0.56
C TYR A 298 -13.22 26.04 0.71
N VAL A 299 -13.68 26.60 1.82
CA VAL A 299 -15.11 26.77 2.08
C VAL A 299 -15.59 28.11 1.52
N CYS A 300 -16.61 28.06 0.67
CA CYS A 300 -17.24 29.25 0.11
C CYS A 300 -18.09 29.94 1.19
N SER A 301 -17.76 31.19 1.53
CA SER A 301 -18.50 32.00 2.51
C SER A 301 -19.98 32.21 2.12
N SER A 302 -20.31 32.10 0.83
CA SER A 302 -21.66 32.36 0.34
C SER A 302 -22.58 31.14 0.30
N CYS A 303 -22.09 29.97 -0.12
CA CYS A 303 -22.90 28.75 -0.21
C CYS A 303 -22.52 27.68 0.82
N SER A 304 -21.52 27.93 1.66
CA SER A 304 -20.99 27.03 2.69
C SER A 304 -20.54 25.65 2.18
N GLN A 305 -20.35 25.49 0.87
CA GLN A 305 -19.82 24.28 0.24
C GLN A 305 -18.29 24.33 0.16
N THR A 306 -17.69 23.15 0.03
CA THR A 306 -16.24 22.93 -0.08
C THR A 306 -15.78 22.87 -1.54
N TRP A 307 -14.60 23.42 -1.82
CA TRP A 307 -14.05 23.59 -3.17
C TRP A 307 -12.54 23.39 -3.20
N PHE A 308 -12.01 22.98 -4.35
CA PHE A 308 -10.57 22.98 -4.64
C PHE A 308 -10.05 24.42 -4.78
N LYS A 309 -8.73 24.59 -4.64
CA LYS A 309 -8.08 25.91 -4.68
C LYS A 309 -8.44 26.70 -5.94
N GLU A 310 -8.43 26.03 -7.08
CA GLU A 310 -8.70 26.59 -8.41
C GLU A 310 -10.16 27.02 -8.58
N GLY A 311 -11.06 26.44 -7.78
CA GLY A 311 -12.50 26.71 -7.79
C GLY A 311 -12.92 27.91 -6.95
N VAL A 312 -11.98 28.60 -6.28
CA VAL A 312 -12.28 29.71 -5.37
C VAL A 312 -11.40 30.94 -5.60
N VAL A 313 -11.91 32.09 -5.17
CA VAL A 313 -11.15 33.34 -5.06
C VAL A 313 -11.32 33.95 -3.68
N ARG A 314 -10.44 34.88 -3.31
CA ARG A 314 -10.59 35.64 -2.07
C ARG A 314 -11.85 36.50 -2.14
N MET A 315 -12.63 36.54 -1.07
CA MET A 315 -13.82 37.39 -1.00
C MET A 315 -13.52 38.86 -1.25
N SER A 316 -12.36 39.34 -0.79
CA SER A 316 -11.88 40.71 -1.04
C SER A 316 -11.70 41.06 -2.52
N SER A 317 -11.65 40.07 -3.42
CA SER A 317 -11.57 40.28 -4.87
C SER A 317 -12.93 40.38 -5.56
N VAL A 318 -14.04 40.15 -4.84
CA VAL A 318 -15.40 40.20 -5.39
C VAL A 318 -15.95 41.60 -5.31
N LYS A 319 -16.26 42.18 -6.48
CA LYS A 319 -16.91 43.49 -6.59
C LYS A 319 -18.43 43.29 -6.63
N SER A 320 -19.11 43.70 -5.57
CA SER A 320 -20.57 43.63 -5.44
C SER A 320 -21.06 44.69 -4.45
N ARG A 321 -22.35 45.01 -4.46
CA ARG A 321 -22.97 45.88 -3.45
C ARG A 321 -22.79 45.30 -2.04
N PHE A 322 -22.54 46.19 -1.08
CA PHE A 322 -22.26 45.81 0.32
C PHE A 322 -23.43 45.05 0.94
N GLU A 323 -24.66 45.51 0.75
CA GLU A 323 -25.86 44.89 1.32
C GLU A 323 -26.07 43.46 0.79
N LEU A 324 -25.72 43.22 -0.48
CA LEU A 324 -25.79 41.89 -1.08
C LEU A 324 -24.73 40.96 -0.51
N LEU A 325 -23.51 41.47 -0.29
CA LEU A 325 -22.43 40.70 0.33
C LEU A 325 -22.78 40.34 1.76
N GLU A 326 -23.23 41.30 2.57
CA GLU A 326 -23.64 41.08 3.95
C GLU A 326 -24.77 40.02 4.05
N LYS A 327 -25.76 40.09 3.16
CA LYS A 327 -26.85 39.11 3.11
C LYS A 327 -26.39 37.71 2.70
N CYS A 328 -25.47 37.63 1.73
CA CYS A 328 -25.15 36.38 1.05
C CYS A 328 -23.88 35.72 1.56
N THR A 329 -23.17 36.27 2.54
CA THR A 329 -21.87 35.76 3.02
C THR A 329 -21.85 35.62 4.54
N SER A 330 -21.09 34.65 5.03
CA SER A 330 -21.06 34.30 6.46
C SER A 330 -19.86 34.89 7.20
N GLY A 331 -18.94 35.55 6.49
CA GLY A 331 -17.63 35.92 7.04
C GLY A 331 -16.71 34.73 7.31
N LEU A 332 -17.10 33.52 6.88
CA LEU A 332 -16.39 32.28 7.20
C LEU A 332 -14.98 32.26 6.58
N LYS A 333 -13.97 32.16 7.44
CA LYS A 333 -12.57 32.03 7.04
C LYS A 333 -12.16 30.55 7.04
N SER A 334 -11.57 30.09 5.95
CA SER A 334 -11.07 28.71 5.84
C SER A 334 -9.55 28.71 5.67
N VAL A 335 -9.02 28.16 4.57
CA VAL A 335 -7.57 27.98 4.35
C VAL A 335 -6.82 29.31 4.53
N ASN A 336 -5.74 29.27 5.32
CA ASN A 336 -4.89 30.41 5.69
C ASN A 336 -5.63 31.55 6.42
N ASN A 337 -6.74 31.24 7.10
CA ASN A 337 -7.59 32.22 7.78
C ASN A 337 -8.09 33.33 6.83
N ILE A 338 -8.36 32.95 5.57
CA ILE A 338 -8.86 33.84 4.52
C ILE A 338 -10.31 33.48 4.21
N GLU A 339 -11.12 34.50 3.92
CA GLU A 339 -12.49 34.33 3.45
C GLU A 339 -12.49 34.06 1.93
N TRP A 340 -13.10 32.93 1.53
CA TRP A 340 -13.09 32.45 0.14
C TRP A 340 -14.51 32.37 -0.43
N VAL A 341 -14.61 32.40 -1.77
CA VAL A 341 -15.87 32.21 -2.48
C VAL A 341 -15.66 31.47 -3.79
N CYS A 342 -16.59 30.57 -4.10
CA CYS A 342 -16.51 29.79 -5.32
C CYS A 342 -16.78 30.64 -6.57
N LEU A 343 -16.28 30.17 -7.71
CA LEU A 343 -16.43 30.88 -8.98
C LEU A 343 -17.90 31.10 -9.38
N THR A 344 -18.80 30.18 -9.01
CA THR A 344 -20.24 30.31 -9.29
C THR A 344 -20.87 31.43 -8.46
N CYS A 345 -20.70 31.40 -7.14
CA CYS A 345 -21.21 32.46 -6.26
C CYS A 345 -20.60 33.82 -6.62
N LYS A 346 -19.30 33.86 -6.95
CA LYS A 346 -18.65 35.08 -7.46
C LYS A 346 -19.42 35.66 -8.67
N LYS A 347 -19.73 34.84 -9.68
CA LYS A 347 -20.43 35.30 -10.89
C LYS A 347 -21.80 35.89 -10.57
N TYR A 348 -22.58 35.24 -9.70
CA TYR A 348 -23.89 35.74 -9.27
C TYR A 348 -23.77 37.05 -8.50
N LEU A 349 -22.88 37.12 -7.50
CA LEU A 349 -22.65 38.32 -6.70
C LEU A 349 -22.19 39.51 -7.55
N GLN A 350 -21.24 39.30 -8.47
CA GLN A 350 -20.79 40.34 -9.40
C GLN A 350 -21.94 40.83 -10.30
N SER A 351 -22.83 39.92 -10.68
CA SER A 351 -24.04 40.21 -11.46
C SER A 351 -25.19 40.78 -10.63
N GLN A 352 -24.96 41.13 -9.35
CA GLN A 352 -25.96 41.64 -8.41
C GLN A 352 -27.14 40.68 -8.18
N LYS A 353 -26.89 39.37 -8.24
CA LYS A 353 -27.88 38.31 -7.98
C LYS A 353 -27.50 37.49 -6.76
N ILE A 354 -28.51 37.04 -6.01
CA ILE A 354 -28.33 36.09 -4.92
C ILE A 354 -28.02 34.71 -5.56
N PRO A 355 -26.88 34.06 -5.22
CA PRO A 355 -26.62 32.70 -5.67
C PRO A 355 -27.69 31.74 -5.14
N GLU A 356 -28.14 30.79 -5.96
CA GLU A 356 -29.23 29.86 -5.61
C GLU A 356 -28.91 29.03 -4.36
N CYS A 357 -27.68 28.54 -4.24
CA CYS A 357 -27.20 27.81 -3.07
C CYS A 357 -26.72 28.73 -1.92
N SER A 358 -26.99 30.03 -1.99
CA SER A 358 -26.48 30.96 -0.98
C SER A 358 -27.21 30.82 0.35
N ILE A 359 -26.48 31.07 1.43
CA ILE A 359 -27.05 31.29 2.75
C ILE A 359 -28.09 32.42 2.78
N GLY A 360 -27.98 33.41 1.87
CA GLY A 360 -28.95 34.49 1.72
C GLY A 360 -30.28 34.04 1.10
N ASN A 361 -30.32 32.81 0.59
CA ASN A 361 -31.51 32.11 0.10
C ASN A 361 -31.95 31.00 1.09
N ASN A 362 -31.65 31.16 2.38
CA ASN A 362 -31.96 30.19 3.44
C ASN A 362 -31.35 28.80 3.25
N MET A 363 -30.34 28.65 2.39
CA MET A 363 -29.58 27.40 2.22
C MET A 363 -28.50 27.23 3.29
N LYS A 364 -28.69 27.84 4.47
CA LYS A 364 -27.81 27.63 5.62
C LYS A 364 -28.00 26.20 6.11
N PHE A 365 -26.89 25.52 6.41
CA PHE A 365 -26.98 24.26 7.14
C PHE A 365 -27.63 24.50 8.50
N PRO A 366 -28.60 23.65 8.91
CA PRO A 366 -29.16 23.74 10.25
C PRO A 366 -28.07 23.47 11.30
N PRO A 367 -28.21 23.99 12.53
CA PRO A 367 -27.33 23.60 13.62
C PRO A 367 -27.39 22.07 13.80
N ILE A 368 -26.26 21.48 14.18
CA ILE A 368 -26.19 20.04 14.46
C ILE A 368 -27.11 19.76 15.67
N PRO A 369 -28.09 18.85 15.55
CA PRO A 369 -28.97 18.46 16.67
C PRO A 369 -28.17 17.94 17.87
N ALA A 370 -28.68 18.16 19.08
CA ALA A 370 -27.98 17.82 20.32
C ALA A 370 -27.67 16.33 20.43
N GLU A 371 -28.53 15.49 19.88
CA GLU A 371 -28.40 14.03 19.84
C GLU A 371 -27.24 13.56 18.95
N LEU A 372 -26.82 14.41 18.00
CA LEU A 372 -25.69 14.14 17.12
C LEU A 372 -24.39 14.76 17.62
N LEU A 373 -24.45 15.56 18.70
CA LEU A 373 -23.26 16.11 19.35
C LEU A 373 -22.53 14.99 20.10
N GLY A 374 -21.30 14.68 19.69
CA GLY A 374 -20.46 13.67 20.35
C GLY A 374 -20.35 12.33 19.63
N LEU A 375 -21.00 12.17 18.46
CA LEU A 375 -20.81 10.98 17.64
C LEU A 375 -19.36 10.84 17.19
N THR A 376 -18.82 9.62 17.30
CA THR A 376 -17.53 9.24 16.75
C THR A 376 -17.52 9.36 15.23
N ASN A 377 -16.32 9.44 14.64
CA ASN A 377 -16.15 9.46 13.18
C ASN A 377 -16.76 8.24 12.45
N ILE A 378 -16.99 7.13 13.16
CA ILE A 378 -17.65 5.93 12.63
C ILE A 378 -19.17 6.13 12.65
N GLU A 379 -19.73 6.56 13.79
CA GLU A 379 -21.17 6.77 13.94
C GLU A 379 -21.70 7.86 13.00
N GLN A 380 -20.97 8.97 12.83
CA GLN A 380 -21.30 10.02 11.86
C GLN A 380 -21.37 9.49 10.42
N ARG A 381 -20.51 8.50 10.08
CA ARG A 381 -20.53 7.86 8.76
C ARG A 381 -21.71 6.90 8.60
N LEU A 382 -22.14 6.23 9.66
CA LEU A 382 -23.28 5.32 9.64
C LEU A 382 -24.62 6.04 9.41
N ILE A 383 -24.74 7.29 9.86
CA ILE A 383 -25.96 8.11 9.69
C ILE A 383 -25.91 9.08 8.50
N SER A 384 -24.85 9.03 7.69
CA SER A 384 -24.67 9.97 6.57
C SER A 384 -25.67 9.67 5.44
N PRO A 385 -26.29 10.70 4.80
CA PRO A 385 -27.20 10.52 3.65
C PRO A 385 -26.54 9.86 2.43
N ARG A 386 -25.21 9.76 2.43
CA ARG A 386 -24.42 9.06 1.44
C ARG A 386 -24.00 7.72 2.04
N LEU A 387 -24.83 6.71 1.81
CA LEU A 387 -24.43 5.33 2.06
C LEU A 387 -23.34 5.00 1.04
N THR A 388 -22.11 5.05 1.52
CA THR A 388 -20.96 4.70 0.72
C THR A 388 -20.91 3.18 0.67
N PHE A 389 -21.37 2.60 -0.43
CA PHE A 389 -21.15 1.18 -0.69
C PHE A 389 -19.70 1.04 -1.12
N MET A 390 -18.86 0.87 -0.11
CA MET A 390 -17.46 0.53 -0.26
C MET A 390 -17.22 -0.77 0.47
N THR A 391 -16.55 -1.69 -0.20
CA THR A 391 -15.99 -2.85 0.50
C THR A 391 -14.76 -2.35 1.24
N ILE A 392 -14.96 -1.90 2.48
CA ILE A 392 -13.87 -1.59 3.40
C ILE A 392 -13.26 -2.94 3.76
N ARG A 393 -12.05 -3.17 3.27
CA ARG A 393 -11.24 -4.29 3.72
C ARG A 393 -10.14 -3.71 4.57
N GLN A 394 -9.88 -4.36 5.70
CA GLN A 394 -8.65 -4.13 6.41
C GLN A 394 -7.52 -4.49 5.43
N GLN A 395 -6.77 -3.49 4.99
CA GLN A 395 -5.49 -3.78 4.37
C GLN A 395 -4.55 -4.22 5.48
N PRO A 396 -3.54 -4.99 5.13
CA PRO A 396 -2.62 -5.41 6.15
C PRO A 396 -1.63 -4.32 6.51
N ARG A 397 -1.63 -4.02 7.82
CA ARG A 397 -0.87 -3.01 8.58
C ARG A 397 -1.19 -1.53 8.36
N GLY A 398 -1.24 -0.82 9.50
CA GLY A 398 -1.11 0.63 9.60
C GLY A 398 -2.35 1.38 10.10
N GLY A 399 -3.44 0.69 10.46
CA GLY A 399 -4.72 1.33 10.82
C GLY A 399 -5.37 2.08 9.65
N GLN A 400 -4.83 1.96 8.44
CA GLN A 400 -5.30 2.67 7.26
C GLN A 400 -6.23 1.78 6.43
N LEU A 401 -7.47 2.24 6.31
CA LEU A 401 -8.49 1.59 5.49
C LEU A 401 -8.15 1.81 4.00
N CYS A 402 -8.13 0.75 3.20
CA CYS A 402 -8.08 0.91 1.74
C CYS A 402 -9.40 0.48 1.11
N MET A 403 -9.78 1.22 0.08
CA MET A 403 -10.95 0.94 -0.75
C MET A 403 -10.50 0.18 -2.00
N LYS A 404 -11.08 -0.99 -2.24
CA LYS A 404 -10.91 -1.73 -3.49
C LYS A 404 -12.25 -1.87 -4.20
N GLY A 405 -12.30 -1.47 -5.47
CA GLY A 405 -13.52 -1.41 -6.27
C GLY A 405 -14.10 0.00 -6.39
N ASN A 406 -15.17 0.14 -7.17
CA ASN A 406 -15.84 1.42 -7.32
C ASN A 406 -16.51 1.81 -6.00
N ILE A 407 -16.27 3.04 -5.55
CA ILE A 407 -17.07 3.64 -4.49
C ILE A 407 -18.43 3.97 -5.10
N VAL A 408 -19.44 3.20 -4.76
CA VAL A 408 -20.80 3.48 -5.22
C VAL A 408 -21.47 4.34 -4.16
N ASN A 409 -21.52 5.64 -4.43
CA ASN A 409 -22.33 6.55 -3.64
C ASN A 409 -23.79 6.37 -4.05
N VAL A 410 -24.55 5.66 -3.23
CA VAL A 410 -26.00 5.60 -3.40
C VAL A 410 -26.59 6.64 -2.45
N LEU A 411 -27.44 7.50 -2.99
CA LEU A 411 -28.26 8.38 -2.17
C LEU A 411 -29.17 7.50 -1.31
N GLN A 412 -29.06 7.64 0.01
CA GLN A 412 -30.02 7.02 0.90
C GLN A 412 -31.38 7.69 0.65
N MET A 413 -32.34 6.95 0.10
CA MET A 413 -33.71 7.44 0.00
C MET A 413 -34.29 7.54 1.41
N LEU A 414 -34.24 8.75 1.99
CA LEU A 414 -34.82 9.08 3.29
C LEU A 414 -36.36 8.99 3.33
N THR A 415 -37.01 8.70 2.19
CA THR A 415 -38.48 8.57 2.07
C THR A 415 -39.07 7.27 2.64
N ARG A 416 -38.27 6.37 3.22
CA ARG A 416 -38.76 5.11 3.83
C ARG A 416 -38.48 4.96 5.33
N LEU A 417 -38.06 6.04 6.01
CA LEU A 417 -37.81 6.04 7.46
C LEU A 417 -38.75 6.99 8.23
N LEU A 418 -39.93 7.27 7.68
CA LEU A 418 -41.06 7.87 8.39
C LEU A 418 -42.28 6.96 8.27
#